data_AF-A0A6A6AAT4-F1
#
_entry.id   AF-A0A6A6AAT4-F1
#
_cell.length_a   1.000
_cell.length_b   1.000
_cell.length_c   1.000
_cell.angle_alpha   90.00
_cell.angle_beta   90.00
_cell.angle_gamma   90.00
#
_symmetry.space_group_name_H-M   'P 1'
#
loop_
_entity.id
_entity.type
_entity.pdbx_description
1 polymer ?
#
loop_
_entity_poly.entity_id
_entity_poly.type
_entity_poly.pdbx_seq_one_letter_code
_entity_poly.pdbx_strand_id
1 'polypeptide(L)'
;MTPELGKSLINMAAAADVDQMRTLLATGEESPSEETIQSLLTTAAGGSHLDVVNLLLTQYPTVSPNEEVVRAAVYTGSIPIFKALLARDSSLINMQFDRRGTPLIVACMSKQTVEYLRFLLEAGADPNQDPDAASFPLALVAAFYTDPAAIDLLLEHGARLERSGALSAASRRGNEPMIYYLLERGIRLDTDAPTMGTDALPLHVAVKSGHAGAARILLQHGADPDTTDASGATAFEVAK
;
A
#
# COMPACT_ATOMS: atom_id res chain seq x y z
N MET A 1 -28.47 18.13 -11.82
CA MET A 1 -28.24 18.70 -10.47
C MET A 1 -27.45 20.00 -10.61
N THR A 2 -27.77 21.04 -9.82
CA THR A 2 -27.05 22.33 -9.89
C THR A 2 -25.66 22.25 -9.22
N PRO A 3 -24.66 23.04 -9.66
CA PRO A 3 -23.33 23.05 -9.05
C PRO A 3 -23.33 23.38 -7.54
N GLU A 4 -24.24 24.25 -7.10
CA GLU A 4 -24.37 24.62 -5.69
C GLU A 4 -24.90 23.47 -4.83
N LEU A 5 -25.83 22.67 -5.36
CA LEU A 5 -26.35 21.49 -4.65
C LEU A 5 -25.27 20.41 -4.52
N GLY A 6 -24.44 20.22 -5.56
CA GLY A 6 -23.28 19.33 -5.52
C GLY A 6 -22.25 19.74 -4.46
N LYS A 7 -21.88 21.03 -4.38
CA LYS A 7 -20.98 21.54 -3.32
C LYS A 7 -21.55 21.34 -1.92
N SER A 8 -22.85 21.58 -1.75
CA SER A 8 -23.53 21.40 -0.47
C SER A 8 -23.46 19.94 0.00
N LEU A 9 -23.72 18.98 -0.90
CA LEU A 9 -23.59 17.55 -0.60
C LEU A 9 -22.15 17.17 -0.23
N ILE A 10 -21.14 17.72 -0.90
CA ILE A 10 -19.73 17.47 -0.57
C ILE A 10 -19.41 17.97 0.83
N ASN A 11 -19.88 19.17 1.20
CA ASN A 11 -19.69 19.70 2.54
C ASN A 11 -20.37 18.83 3.61
N MET A 12 -21.58 18.32 3.36
CA MET A 12 -22.27 17.41 4.27
C MET A 12 -21.51 16.08 4.41
N ALA A 13 -21.03 15.51 3.30
CA ALA A 13 -20.21 14.30 3.32
C ALA A 13 -18.90 14.51 4.09
N ALA A 14 -18.28 15.69 3.98
CA ALA A 14 -17.09 16.07 4.75
C ALA A 14 -17.37 16.37 6.23
N ALA A 15 -18.60 16.74 6.59
CA ALA A 15 -19.02 17.01 7.97
C ALA A 15 -19.66 15.79 8.66
N ALA A 16 -19.77 14.66 7.97
CA ALA A 16 -20.50 13.46 8.42
C ALA A 16 -21.99 13.71 8.72
N ASP A 17 -22.62 14.71 8.09
CA ASP A 17 -24.03 15.05 8.31
C ASP A 17 -24.96 14.18 7.45
N VAL A 18 -25.11 12.92 7.87
CA VAL A 18 -25.87 11.89 7.15
C VAL A 18 -27.36 12.22 7.05
N ASP A 19 -27.92 12.87 8.06
CA ASP A 19 -29.36 13.15 8.11
C ASP A 19 -29.74 14.29 7.17
N GLN A 20 -28.97 15.38 7.15
CA GLN A 20 -29.18 16.44 6.16
C GLN A 20 -28.91 15.92 4.75
N MET A 21 -27.86 15.12 4.58
CA MET A 21 -27.54 14.53 3.28
C MET A 21 -28.66 13.63 2.78
N ARG A 22 -29.21 12.74 3.62
CA ARG A 22 -30.35 11.88 3.28
C ARG A 22 -31.57 12.69 2.89
N THR A 23 -31.87 13.75 3.65
CA THR A 23 -33.01 14.63 3.39
C THR A 23 -32.84 15.32 2.04
N LEU A 24 -31.68 15.93 1.80
CA LEU A 24 -31.41 16.66 0.56
C LEU A 24 -31.44 15.74 -0.67
N LEU A 25 -30.88 14.54 -0.56
CA LEU A 25 -30.92 13.52 -1.63
C LEU A 25 -32.34 13.00 -1.90
N ALA A 26 -33.20 12.93 -0.88
CA ALA A 26 -34.60 12.52 -1.04
C ALA A 26 -35.49 13.61 -1.64
N THR A 27 -35.20 14.88 -1.35
CA THR A 27 -35.97 16.04 -1.85
C THR A 27 -35.46 16.60 -3.18
N GLY A 28 -34.29 16.16 -3.64
CA GLY A 28 -33.66 16.66 -4.86
C GLY A 28 -34.49 16.33 -6.10
N GLU A 29 -34.75 17.33 -6.95
CA GLU A 29 -35.51 17.17 -8.20
C GLU A 29 -34.79 16.28 -9.23
N GLU A 30 -33.46 16.18 -9.14
CA GLU A 30 -32.63 15.34 -10.02
C GLU A 30 -31.62 14.53 -9.22
N SER A 31 -31.48 13.25 -9.57
CA SER A 31 -30.45 12.36 -9.02
C SER A 31 -29.04 12.94 -9.30
N PRO A 32 -28.09 12.85 -8.35
CA PRO A 32 -26.71 13.20 -8.59
C PRO A 32 -26.11 12.40 -9.77
N SER A 33 -25.16 13.01 -10.49
CA SER A 33 -24.37 12.30 -11.50
C SER A 33 -23.46 11.27 -10.85
N GLU A 34 -23.04 10.26 -11.62
CA GLU A 34 -22.06 9.27 -11.17
C GLU A 34 -20.78 9.95 -10.64
N GLU A 35 -20.25 10.94 -11.37
CA GLU A 35 -19.08 11.72 -10.94
C GLU A 35 -19.27 12.39 -9.57
N THR A 36 -20.47 12.94 -9.32
CA THR A 36 -20.77 13.52 -8.01
C THR A 36 -20.78 12.41 -6.94
N ILE A 37 -21.41 11.28 -7.21
CA ILE A 37 -21.48 10.16 -6.25
C ILE A 37 -20.08 9.65 -5.92
N GLN A 38 -19.19 9.53 -6.91
CA GLN A 38 -17.78 9.19 -6.68
C GLN A 38 -17.08 10.23 -5.80
N SER A 39 -17.27 11.53 -6.07
CA SER A 39 -16.69 12.60 -5.23
C SER A 39 -17.20 12.57 -3.78
N LEU A 40 -18.49 12.30 -3.59
CA LEU A 40 -19.09 12.12 -2.26
C LEU A 40 -18.54 10.89 -1.54
N LEU A 41 -18.43 9.76 -2.24
CA LEU A 41 -17.84 8.53 -1.72
C LEU A 41 -16.37 8.74 -1.34
N THR A 42 -15.58 9.38 -2.19
CA THR A 42 -14.16 9.70 -1.92
C THR A 42 -14.02 10.60 -0.69
N THR A 43 -14.86 11.64 -0.60
CA THR A 43 -14.88 12.57 0.54
C THR A 43 -15.25 11.86 1.84
N ALA A 44 -16.32 11.05 1.83
CA ALA A 44 -16.78 10.31 2.99
C ALA A 44 -15.79 9.22 3.42
N ALA A 45 -15.21 8.48 2.47
CA ALA A 45 -14.20 7.47 2.72
C ALA A 45 -12.92 8.09 3.31
N GLY A 46 -12.48 9.23 2.78
CA GLY A 46 -11.32 10.00 3.25
C GLY A 46 -11.54 10.65 4.63
N GLY A 47 -12.79 10.99 4.97
CA GLY A 47 -13.17 11.45 6.32
C GLY A 47 -13.42 10.32 7.32
N SER A 48 -13.37 9.06 6.87
CA SER A 48 -13.78 7.89 7.66
C SER A 48 -15.25 7.92 8.16
N HIS A 49 -16.16 8.46 7.34
CA HIS A 49 -17.58 8.60 7.66
C HIS A 49 -18.41 7.39 7.13
N LEU A 50 -18.39 6.28 7.88
CA LEU A 50 -19.03 5.02 7.49
C LEU A 50 -20.52 5.16 7.14
N ASP A 51 -21.27 5.93 7.91
CA ASP A 51 -22.71 6.09 7.71
C ASP A 51 -23.04 6.79 6.39
N VAL A 52 -22.23 7.77 5.99
CA VAL A 52 -22.34 8.43 4.68
C VAL A 52 -21.98 7.46 3.56
N VAL A 53 -20.91 6.68 3.73
CA VAL A 53 -20.52 5.64 2.75
C VAL A 53 -21.65 4.63 2.56
N ASN A 54 -22.22 4.10 3.65
CA ASN A 54 -23.32 3.14 3.59
C ASN A 54 -24.58 3.73 2.96
N LEU A 55 -24.91 4.99 3.28
CA LEU A 55 -26.02 5.71 2.65
C LEU A 55 -25.85 5.75 1.13
N LEU A 56 -24.67 6.19 0.66
CA LEU A 56 -24.37 6.35 -0.76
C LEU A 56 -24.36 5.00 -1.49
N LEU A 57 -23.72 3.97 -0.93
CA LEU A 57 -23.71 2.64 -1.53
C LEU A 57 -25.13 2.03 -1.60
N THR A 58 -25.97 2.26 -0.59
CA THR A 58 -27.35 1.76 -0.57
C THR A 58 -28.24 2.49 -1.59
N GLN A 59 -28.14 3.81 -1.66
CA GLN A 59 -28.99 4.62 -2.56
C GLN A 59 -28.59 4.51 -4.02
N TYR A 60 -27.30 4.30 -4.31
CA TYR A 60 -26.78 4.27 -5.68
C TYR A 60 -26.17 2.89 -6.00
N PRO A 61 -27.00 1.84 -6.10
CA PRO A 61 -26.53 0.46 -6.25
C PRO A 61 -25.74 0.20 -7.54
N THR A 62 -25.88 1.04 -8.56
CA THR A 62 -25.24 0.86 -9.87
C THR A 62 -23.86 1.50 -9.97
N VAL A 63 -23.49 2.38 -9.02
CA VAL A 63 -22.20 3.07 -9.03
C VAL A 63 -21.16 2.19 -8.31
N SER A 64 -20.18 1.69 -9.06
CA SER A 64 -19.07 0.92 -8.51
C SER A 64 -17.97 1.85 -7.99
N PRO A 65 -17.41 1.65 -6.78
CA PRO A 65 -16.30 2.45 -6.27
C PRO A 65 -15.11 2.46 -7.23
N ASN A 66 -14.65 3.64 -7.62
CA ASN A 66 -13.46 3.79 -8.45
C ASN A 66 -12.16 3.76 -7.62
N GLU A 67 -11.01 3.83 -8.31
CA GLU A 67 -9.70 3.88 -7.67
C GLU A 67 -9.59 4.96 -6.57
N GLU A 68 -10.13 6.17 -6.80
CA GLU A 68 -10.01 7.26 -5.83
C GLU A 68 -10.74 6.96 -4.53
N VAL A 69 -11.93 6.36 -4.61
CA VAL A 69 -12.72 5.94 -3.44
C VAL A 69 -11.97 4.86 -2.66
N VAL A 70 -11.51 3.81 -3.34
CA VAL A 70 -10.81 2.69 -2.71
C VAL A 70 -9.51 3.19 -2.06
N ARG A 71 -8.74 4.00 -2.77
CA ARG A 71 -7.48 4.57 -2.26
C ARG A 71 -7.71 5.50 -1.07
N ALA A 72 -8.77 6.32 -1.07
CA ALA A 72 -9.13 7.14 0.09
C ALA A 72 -9.44 6.27 1.32
N ALA A 73 -10.18 5.18 1.15
CA ALA A 73 -10.46 4.22 2.23
C ALA A 73 -9.19 3.52 2.75
N VAL A 74 -8.22 3.20 1.88
CA VAL A 74 -6.92 2.65 2.29
C VAL A 74 -6.13 3.66 3.12
N TYR A 75 -6.11 4.93 2.72
CA TYR A 75 -5.37 5.97 3.45
C TYR A 75 -5.93 6.22 4.85
N THR A 76 -7.22 6.02 5.09
CA THR A 76 -7.79 6.15 6.44
C THR A 76 -7.55 4.93 7.32
N GLY A 77 -7.23 3.77 6.75
CA GLY A 77 -7.08 2.52 7.51
C GLY A 77 -8.39 2.04 8.14
N SER A 78 -9.54 2.53 7.67
CA SER A 78 -10.85 2.21 8.23
C SER A 78 -11.34 0.85 7.73
N ILE A 79 -11.13 -0.19 8.54
CA ILE A 79 -11.63 -1.54 8.27
C ILE A 79 -13.14 -1.56 7.99
N PRO A 80 -14.01 -0.88 8.76
CA PRO A 80 -15.45 -0.89 8.47
C PRO A 80 -15.80 -0.32 7.10
N ILE A 81 -15.14 0.76 6.67
CA ILE A 81 -15.39 1.35 5.35
C ILE A 81 -14.91 0.42 4.25
N PHE A 82 -13.70 -0.12 4.38
CA PHE A 82 -13.19 -1.03 3.37
C PHE A 82 -14.04 -2.31 3.29
N LYS A 83 -14.56 -2.83 4.41
CA LYS A 83 -15.56 -3.91 4.43
C LYS A 83 -16.84 -3.55 3.68
N ALA A 84 -17.35 -2.33 3.85
CA ALA A 84 -18.52 -1.87 3.11
C ALA A 84 -18.27 -1.81 1.59
N LEU A 85 -17.06 -1.39 1.18
CA LEU A 85 -16.64 -1.42 -0.23
C LEU A 85 -16.50 -2.86 -0.75
N LEU A 86 -15.89 -3.77 0.00
CA LEU A 86 -15.75 -5.18 -0.41
C LEU A 86 -17.10 -5.93 -0.48
N ALA A 87 -18.05 -5.58 0.38
CA ALA A 87 -19.41 -6.11 0.32
C ALA A 87 -20.13 -5.69 -0.97
N ARG A 88 -19.75 -4.56 -1.55
CA ARG A 88 -20.21 -4.10 -2.86
C ARG A 88 -19.54 -4.86 -4.00
N ASP A 89 -18.22 -4.93 -3.95
CA ASP A 89 -17.41 -5.56 -4.98
C ASP A 89 -16.14 -6.15 -4.33
N SER A 90 -16.09 -7.47 -4.25
CA SER A 90 -14.95 -8.18 -3.67
C SER A 90 -13.68 -8.03 -4.51
N SER A 91 -13.78 -7.72 -5.81
CA SER A 91 -12.60 -7.56 -6.67
C SER A 91 -11.76 -6.34 -6.30
N LEU A 92 -12.33 -5.39 -5.55
CA LEU A 92 -11.63 -4.20 -5.06
C LEU A 92 -10.43 -4.55 -4.17
N ILE A 93 -10.38 -5.74 -3.56
CA ILE A 93 -9.26 -6.17 -2.70
C ILE A 93 -7.91 -6.18 -3.45
N ASN A 94 -7.95 -6.46 -4.76
CA ASN A 94 -6.79 -6.60 -5.64
C ASN A 94 -6.83 -5.60 -6.81
N MET A 95 -7.59 -4.50 -6.68
CA MET A 95 -7.65 -3.43 -7.68
C MET A 95 -6.25 -2.88 -7.99
N GLN A 96 -5.87 -2.83 -9.26
CA GLN A 96 -4.63 -2.18 -9.68
C GLN A 96 -4.85 -0.67 -9.77
N PHE A 97 -4.14 0.10 -8.94
CA PHE A 97 -4.08 1.55 -9.01
C PHE A 97 -2.99 2.00 -9.97
N ASP A 98 -3.27 3.01 -10.79
CA ASP A 98 -2.32 3.51 -11.78
C ASP A 98 -0.99 3.93 -11.11
N ARG A 99 0.09 3.21 -11.43
CA ARG A 99 1.46 3.41 -10.90
C ARG A 99 1.59 3.35 -9.37
N ARG A 100 0.65 2.74 -8.67
CA ARG A 100 0.64 2.66 -7.19
C ARG A 100 0.51 1.24 -6.65
N GLY A 101 0.23 0.25 -7.52
CA GLY A 101 0.04 -1.14 -7.12
C GLY A 101 -1.37 -1.38 -6.56
N THR A 102 -1.49 -2.27 -5.58
CA THR A 102 -2.77 -2.73 -5.01
C THR A 102 -3.15 -1.99 -3.71
N PRO A 103 -4.37 -2.16 -3.16
CA PRO A 103 -4.71 -1.69 -1.83
C PRO A 103 -3.70 -2.10 -0.75
N LEU A 104 -3.19 -3.34 -0.80
CA LEU A 104 -2.17 -3.82 0.13
C LEU A 104 -0.85 -3.07 -0.04
N ILE A 105 -0.40 -2.83 -1.28
CA ILE A 105 0.81 -2.04 -1.57
C ILE A 105 0.65 -0.61 -1.02
N VAL A 106 -0.47 0.05 -1.30
CA VAL A 106 -0.73 1.41 -0.77
C VAL A 106 -0.80 1.42 0.76
N ALA A 107 -1.42 0.41 1.38
CA ALA A 107 -1.47 0.29 2.84
C ALA A 107 -0.06 0.21 3.44
N CYS A 108 0.83 -0.60 2.85
CA CYS A 108 2.24 -0.67 3.25
C CYS A 108 3.00 0.64 3.02
N MET A 109 2.80 1.31 1.87
CA MET A 109 3.41 2.62 1.59
C MET A 109 2.99 3.70 2.59
N SER A 110 1.72 3.66 3.01
CA SER A 110 1.14 4.57 3.99
C SER A 110 1.44 4.22 5.44
N LYS A 111 2.16 3.12 5.69
CA LYS A 111 2.47 2.62 7.04
C LYS A 111 1.20 2.35 7.87
N GLN A 112 0.18 1.75 7.24
CA GLN A 112 -1.02 1.31 7.97
C GLN A 112 -0.69 0.27 9.03
N THR A 113 -1.55 0.13 10.04
CA THR A 113 -1.33 -0.78 11.17
C THR A 113 -1.24 -2.24 10.70
N VAL A 114 -0.53 -3.07 11.46
CA VAL A 114 -0.46 -4.53 11.23
C VAL A 114 -1.87 -5.15 11.22
N GLU A 115 -2.79 -4.62 12.02
CA GLU A 115 -4.20 -5.03 12.02
C GLU A 115 -4.89 -4.75 10.68
N TYR A 116 -4.67 -3.57 10.09
CA TYR A 116 -5.24 -3.25 8.78
C TYR A 116 -4.64 -4.11 7.67
N LEU A 117 -3.32 -4.34 7.68
CA LEU A 117 -2.67 -5.27 6.75
C LEU A 117 -3.24 -6.69 6.90
N ARG A 118 -3.45 -7.15 8.14
CA ARG A 118 -4.03 -8.47 8.43
C ARG A 118 -5.42 -8.59 7.84
N PHE A 119 -6.26 -7.57 8.05
CA PHE A 119 -7.59 -7.51 7.46
C PHE A 119 -7.54 -7.64 5.93
N LEU A 120 -6.68 -6.90 5.24
CA LEU A 120 -6.58 -6.99 3.77
C LEU A 120 -6.15 -8.40 3.32
N LEU A 121 -5.17 -8.99 3.99
CA LEU A 121 -4.66 -10.32 3.68
C LEU A 121 -5.70 -11.42 3.95
N GLU A 122 -6.43 -11.34 5.06
CA GLU A 122 -7.55 -12.23 5.40
C GLU A 122 -8.73 -12.07 4.41
N ALA A 123 -8.91 -10.87 3.85
CA ALA A 123 -9.89 -10.59 2.81
C ALA A 123 -9.47 -11.04 1.41
N GLY A 124 -8.26 -11.61 1.24
CA GLY A 124 -7.78 -12.18 -0.02
C GLY A 124 -6.88 -11.26 -0.85
N ALA A 125 -6.27 -10.23 -0.25
CA ALA A 125 -5.24 -9.46 -0.93
C ALA A 125 -4.04 -10.36 -1.28
N ASP A 126 -3.58 -10.32 -2.53
CA ASP A 126 -2.41 -11.08 -2.97
C ASP A 126 -1.11 -10.31 -2.67
N PRO A 127 -0.27 -10.76 -1.73
CA PRO A 127 0.99 -10.09 -1.40
C PRO A 127 2.05 -10.20 -2.51
N ASN A 128 1.81 -10.99 -3.56
CA ASN A 128 2.72 -11.19 -4.68
C ASN A 128 2.21 -10.60 -6.01
N GLN A 129 1.04 -9.94 -6.02
CA GLN A 129 0.51 -9.29 -7.21
C GLN A 129 1.53 -8.28 -7.75
N ASP A 130 1.64 -8.21 -9.08
CA ASP A 130 2.57 -7.34 -9.77
C ASP A 130 2.39 -5.87 -9.32
N PRO A 131 3.42 -5.25 -8.72
CA PRO A 131 3.33 -3.91 -8.20
C PRO A 131 3.33 -2.84 -9.30
N ASP A 132 3.43 -3.21 -10.59
CA ASP A 132 3.62 -2.30 -11.72
C ASP A 132 4.87 -1.43 -11.50
N ALA A 133 4.73 -0.13 -11.24
CA ALA A 133 5.84 0.77 -10.95
C ALA A 133 6.23 0.82 -9.46
N ALA A 134 5.48 0.15 -8.58
CA ALA A 134 5.72 0.15 -7.13
C ALA A 134 6.68 -0.98 -6.69
N SER A 135 6.83 -1.15 -5.37
CA SER A 135 7.57 -2.28 -4.77
C SER A 135 6.60 -3.28 -4.17
N PHE A 136 7.01 -4.55 -4.05
CA PHE A 136 6.22 -5.57 -3.37
C PHE A 136 5.93 -5.16 -1.91
N PRO A 137 4.78 -5.60 -1.34
CA PRO A 137 4.44 -5.36 0.07
C PRO A 137 5.57 -5.69 1.04
N LEU A 138 6.25 -6.83 0.87
CA LEU A 138 7.35 -7.24 1.75
C LEU A 138 8.52 -6.23 1.74
N ALA A 139 8.83 -5.66 0.58
CA ALA A 139 9.88 -4.63 0.47
C ALA A 139 9.49 -3.29 1.08
N LEU A 140 8.22 -2.90 0.93
CA LEU A 140 7.71 -1.70 1.57
C LEU A 140 7.70 -1.83 3.09
N VAL A 141 7.28 -2.97 3.61
CA VAL A 141 7.32 -3.26 5.05
C VAL A 141 8.76 -3.22 5.57
N ALA A 142 9.69 -3.91 4.90
CA ALA A 142 11.10 -3.92 5.30
C ALA A 142 11.74 -2.51 5.31
N ALA A 143 11.31 -1.63 4.41
CA ALA A 143 11.81 -0.26 4.33
C ALA A 143 11.24 0.67 5.41
N PHE A 144 9.97 0.49 5.78
CA PHE A 144 9.22 1.54 6.49
C PHE A 144 8.71 1.14 7.88
N TYR A 145 8.67 -0.15 8.18
CA TYR A 145 8.20 -0.67 9.46
C TYR A 145 9.39 -1.01 10.37
N THR A 146 9.24 -0.73 11.65
CA THR A 146 10.23 -1.06 12.68
C THR A 146 9.99 -2.42 13.31
N ASP A 147 8.73 -2.84 13.38
CA ASP A 147 8.32 -4.12 13.96
C ASP A 147 8.29 -5.21 12.87
N PRO A 148 9.06 -6.31 13.03
CA PRO A 148 9.05 -7.43 12.10
C PRO A 148 7.71 -8.18 12.03
N ALA A 149 6.77 -7.94 12.95
CA ALA A 149 5.45 -8.58 12.91
C ALA A 149 4.71 -8.40 11.57
N ALA A 150 4.95 -7.28 10.86
CA ALA A 150 4.39 -7.05 9.53
C ALA A 150 5.06 -7.93 8.44
N ILE A 151 6.34 -8.28 8.60
CA ILE A 151 7.04 -9.24 7.74
C ILE A 151 6.45 -10.63 7.96
N ASP A 152 6.31 -11.06 9.22
CA ASP A 152 5.76 -12.37 9.54
C ASP A 152 4.35 -12.54 9.01
N LEU A 153 3.50 -11.53 9.23
CA LEU A 153 2.15 -11.50 8.70
C LEU A 153 2.13 -11.68 7.17
N LEU A 154 2.98 -10.98 6.43
CA LEU A 154 3.04 -11.12 4.97
C LEU A 154 3.51 -12.53 4.56
N LEU A 155 4.54 -13.07 5.23
CA LEU A 155 5.05 -14.41 4.96
C LEU A 155 4.03 -15.51 5.29
N GLU A 156 3.28 -15.37 6.39
CA GLU A 156 2.18 -16.26 6.79
C GLU A 156 1.08 -16.32 5.73
N HIS A 157 0.83 -15.20 5.03
CA HIS A 157 -0.11 -15.11 3.92
C HIS A 157 0.55 -15.32 2.54
N GLY A 158 1.73 -15.94 2.50
CA GLY A 158 2.34 -16.44 1.27
C GLY A 158 3.15 -15.42 0.48
N ALA A 159 3.51 -14.27 1.05
CA ALA A 159 4.48 -13.36 0.42
C ALA A 159 5.80 -14.09 0.16
N ARG A 160 6.36 -13.93 -1.04
CA ARG A 160 7.69 -14.47 -1.34
C ARG A 160 8.75 -13.70 -0.55
N LEU A 161 9.64 -14.43 0.11
CA LEU A 161 10.83 -13.84 0.73
C LEU A 161 11.88 -13.50 -0.35
N GLU A 162 12.12 -14.45 -1.25
CA GLU A 162 13.08 -14.35 -2.34
C GLU A 162 12.62 -13.43 -3.46
N ARG A 163 13.53 -12.63 -4.03
CA ARG A 163 13.24 -11.69 -5.12
C ARG A 163 12.07 -10.75 -4.78
N SER A 164 11.97 -10.39 -3.51
CA SER A 164 10.95 -9.47 -3.01
C SER A 164 11.45 -8.03 -3.02
N GLY A 165 12.77 -7.84 -3.01
CA GLY A 165 13.45 -6.56 -2.81
C GLY A 165 13.50 -6.14 -1.34
N ALA A 166 13.09 -7.01 -0.40
CA ALA A 166 12.98 -6.65 1.01
C ALA A 166 14.31 -6.32 1.68
N LEU A 167 15.33 -7.14 1.44
CA LEU A 167 16.67 -6.92 1.98
C LEU A 167 17.27 -5.67 1.33
N SER A 168 17.17 -5.52 0.01
CA SER A 168 17.61 -4.32 -0.71
C SER A 168 16.91 -3.05 -0.19
N ALA A 169 15.62 -3.10 0.12
CA ALA A 169 14.87 -1.97 0.63
C ALA A 169 15.26 -1.60 2.08
N ALA A 170 15.45 -2.60 2.95
CA ALA A 170 15.98 -2.38 4.31
C ALA A 170 17.40 -1.79 4.28
N SER A 171 18.27 -2.29 3.40
CA SER A 171 19.63 -1.78 3.16
C SER A 171 19.65 -0.33 2.68
N ARG A 172 18.73 0.05 1.78
CA ARG A 172 18.57 1.44 1.31
C ARG A 172 18.22 2.42 2.43
N ARG A 173 17.58 1.92 3.49
CA ARG A 173 17.15 2.72 4.65
C ARG A 173 18.12 2.62 5.81
N GLY A 174 19.13 1.75 5.73
CA GLY A 174 20.01 1.44 6.85
C GLY A 174 19.24 0.82 8.02
N ASN A 175 18.15 0.08 7.77
CA ASN A 175 17.34 -0.54 8.81
C ASN A 175 18.00 -1.82 9.32
N GLU A 176 19.08 -1.66 10.09
CA GLU A 176 19.93 -2.75 10.59
C GLU A 176 19.14 -3.86 11.32
N PRO A 177 18.18 -3.57 12.24
CA PRO A 177 17.39 -4.61 12.88
C PRO A 177 16.57 -5.44 11.87
N MET A 178 15.99 -4.79 10.87
CA MET A 178 15.23 -5.49 9.82
C MET A 178 16.12 -6.31 8.90
N ILE A 179 17.34 -5.84 8.60
CA ILE A 179 18.33 -6.61 7.85
C ILE A 179 18.66 -7.90 8.60
N TYR A 180 19.00 -7.82 9.90
CA TYR A 180 19.23 -9.00 10.72
C TYR A 180 18.03 -9.95 10.71
N TYR A 181 16.84 -9.40 10.91
CA TYR A 181 15.60 -10.19 10.92
C TYR A 181 15.39 -10.96 9.62
N LEU A 182 15.51 -10.29 8.46
CA LEU A 182 15.35 -10.92 7.16
C LEU A 182 16.41 -12.01 6.90
N LEU A 183 17.65 -11.79 7.35
CA LEU A 183 18.73 -12.79 7.24
C LEU A 183 18.47 -14.02 8.12
N GLU A 184 17.93 -13.86 9.32
CA GLU A 184 17.51 -14.97 10.19
C GLU A 184 16.35 -15.78 9.57
N ARG A 185 15.51 -15.15 8.75
CA ARG A 185 14.47 -15.83 7.94
C ARG A 185 15.02 -16.58 6.72
N GLY A 186 16.33 -16.51 6.50
CA GLY A 186 17.02 -17.27 5.44
C GLY A 186 16.92 -16.64 4.06
N ILE A 187 16.66 -15.33 3.96
CA ILE A 187 16.72 -14.63 2.67
C ILE A 187 18.14 -14.73 2.10
N ARG A 188 18.26 -15.05 0.81
CA ARG A 188 19.55 -15.08 0.13
C ARG A 188 20.00 -13.67 -0.27
N LEU A 189 21.28 -13.41 -0.04
CA LEU A 189 21.93 -12.11 -0.23
C LEU A 189 22.06 -11.70 -1.71
N ASP A 190 22.22 -12.69 -2.59
CA ASP A 190 22.59 -12.55 -3.99
C ASP A 190 21.39 -12.58 -4.96
N THR A 191 20.22 -12.99 -4.49
CA THR A 191 19.00 -13.10 -5.31
C THR A 191 17.98 -12.00 -5.06
N ASP A 192 18.16 -11.17 -4.02
CA ASP A 192 17.21 -10.12 -3.65
C ASP A 192 17.44 -8.80 -4.41
N ALA A 193 17.46 -8.89 -5.75
CA ALA A 193 17.38 -7.74 -6.63
C ALA A 193 15.90 -7.37 -6.88
N PRO A 194 15.48 -6.11 -6.68
CA PRO A 194 14.10 -5.71 -6.95
C PRO A 194 13.80 -5.81 -8.45
N THR A 195 12.57 -6.18 -8.78
CA THR A 195 12.10 -6.40 -10.16
C THR A 195 12.08 -5.17 -11.06
N MET A 196 12.39 -3.96 -10.57
CA MET A 196 12.32 -2.74 -11.37
C MET A 196 13.54 -1.82 -11.17
N GLY A 197 14.33 -1.70 -12.23
CA GLY A 197 15.14 -0.52 -12.56
C GLY A 197 16.50 -0.36 -11.89
N THR A 198 16.76 -1.06 -10.78
CA THR A 198 18.11 -1.20 -10.25
C THR A 198 18.27 -2.64 -9.80
N ASP A 199 18.91 -3.47 -10.61
CA ASP A 199 19.42 -4.81 -10.22
C ASP A 199 20.60 -4.67 -9.22
N ALA A 200 20.50 -3.70 -8.32
CA ALA A 200 21.49 -3.42 -7.31
C ALA A 200 21.21 -4.38 -6.16
N LEU A 201 22.18 -5.25 -5.91
CA LEU A 201 22.17 -6.17 -4.78
C LEU A 201 22.15 -5.38 -3.47
N PRO A 202 21.70 -6.00 -2.36
CA PRO A 202 21.60 -5.34 -1.06
C PRO A 202 22.88 -4.63 -0.63
N LEU A 203 24.06 -5.19 -0.94
CA LEU A 203 25.36 -4.60 -0.60
C LEU A 203 25.63 -3.32 -1.39
N HIS A 204 25.45 -3.33 -2.71
CA HIS A 204 25.55 -2.13 -3.56
C HIS A 204 24.61 -1.04 -3.09
N VAL A 205 23.37 -1.40 -2.75
CA VAL A 205 22.37 -0.46 -2.25
C VAL A 205 22.82 0.15 -0.92
N ALA A 206 23.30 -0.65 0.04
CA ALA A 206 23.80 -0.14 1.32
C ALA A 206 24.97 0.84 1.14
N VAL A 207 25.94 0.49 0.28
CA VAL A 207 27.13 1.31 0.02
C VAL A 207 26.76 2.61 -0.71
N LYS A 208 25.97 2.53 -1.79
CA LYS A 208 25.52 3.70 -2.55
C LYS A 208 24.67 4.66 -1.71
N SER A 209 23.94 4.14 -0.73
CA SER A 209 23.16 4.93 0.23
C SER A 209 23.96 5.42 1.43
N GLY A 210 25.25 5.06 1.56
CA GLY A 210 26.12 5.50 2.67
C GLY A 210 25.83 4.81 4.00
N HIS A 211 25.11 3.70 4.01
CA HIS A 211 24.74 2.96 5.22
C HIS A 211 25.81 1.92 5.58
N ALA A 212 26.93 2.38 6.13
CA ALA A 212 28.07 1.53 6.49
C ALA A 212 27.72 0.38 7.46
N GLY A 213 26.76 0.60 8.37
CA GLY A 213 26.29 -0.45 9.28
C GLY A 213 25.55 -1.57 8.55
N ALA A 214 24.62 -1.22 7.64
CA ALA A 214 23.97 -2.18 6.76
C ALA A 214 24.98 -2.95 5.89
N ALA A 215 25.95 -2.25 5.28
CA ALA A 215 26.99 -2.90 4.48
C ALA A 215 27.83 -3.89 5.31
N ARG A 216 28.21 -3.51 6.53
CA ARG A 216 28.93 -4.38 7.47
C ARG A 216 28.12 -5.64 7.82
N ILE A 217 26.83 -5.51 8.11
CA ILE A 217 25.97 -6.66 8.43
C ILE A 217 25.93 -7.62 7.24
N LEU A 218 25.69 -7.10 6.04
CA LEU A 218 25.64 -7.92 4.82
C LEU A 218 26.96 -8.68 4.58
N LEU A 219 28.10 -8.00 4.72
CA LEU A 219 29.43 -8.62 4.60
C LEU A 219 29.68 -9.69 5.67
N GLN A 220 29.28 -9.42 6.92
CA GLN A 220 29.40 -10.38 8.03
C GLN A 220 28.55 -11.64 7.80
N HIS A 221 27.44 -11.50 7.09
CA HIS A 221 26.55 -12.61 6.72
C HIS A 221 26.93 -13.27 5.38
N GLY A 222 28.07 -12.91 4.79
CA GLY A 222 28.62 -13.60 3.62
C GLY A 222 28.27 -12.99 2.28
N ALA A 223 27.86 -11.71 2.23
CA ALA A 223 27.72 -11.02 0.96
C ALA A 223 29.10 -10.90 0.30
N ASP A 224 29.21 -11.35 -0.94
CA ASP A 224 30.47 -11.30 -1.69
C ASP A 224 30.75 -9.86 -2.17
N PRO A 225 31.81 -9.19 -1.68
CA PRO A 225 32.14 -7.83 -2.08
C PRO A 225 32.54 -7.68 -3.55
N ASP A 226 32.93 -8.79 -4.20
CA ASP A 226 33.37 -8.81 -5.59
C ASP A 226 32.20 -9.07 -6.57
N THR A 227 30.99 -9.32 -6.05
CA THR A 227 29.81 -9.45 -6.92
C THR A 227 29.51 -8.13 -7.63
N THR A 228 29.27 -8.20 -8.93
CA THR A 228 28.95 -7.04 -9.76
C THR A 228 27.45 -6.88 -9.93
N ASP A 229 26.96 -5.63 -9.93
CA ASP A 229 25.59 -5.33 -10.34
C ASP A 229 25.40 -5.44 -11.87
N ALA A 230 24.21 -5.12 -12.37
CA ALA A 230 23.92 -5.16 -13.81
C ALA A 230 24.76 -4.19 -14.66
N SER A 231 25.42 -3.19 -14.06
CA SER A 231 26.37 -2.31 -14.76
C SER A 231 27.79 -2.86 -14.80
N GLY A 232 28.03 -4.02 -14.17
CA GLY A 232 29.35 -4.61 -14.04
C GLY A 232 30.20 -4.00 -12.92
N ALA A 233 29.59 -3.19 -12.04
CA ALA A 233 30.29 -2.52 -10.95
C ALA A 233 30.17 -3.31 -9.64
N THR A 234 31.27 -3.41 -8.90
CA THR A 234 31.31 -3.92 -7.52
C THR A 234 30.68 -2.92 -6.55
N ALA A 235 30.35 -3.36 -5.34
CA ALA A 235 29.83 -2.47 -4.32
C ALA A 235 30.81 -1.34 -3.97
N PHE A 236 32.12 -1.60 -4.05
CA PHE A 236 33.16 -0.61 -3.81
C PHE A 236 33.20 0.47 -4.90
N GLU A 237 33.04 0.09 -6.18
CA GLU A 237 33.09 1.03 -7.31
C GLU A 237 31.87 1.97 -7.37
N VAL A 238 30.75 1.60 -6.76
CA VAL A 238 29.56 2.45 -6.65
C VAL A 238 29.55 3.34 -5.39
N ALA A 239 30.57 3.25 -4.54
CA ALA A 239 30.75 4.13 -3.39
C ALA A 239 31.01 5.57 -3.85
N LYS A 240 30.39 6.54 -3.16
CA LYS A 240 30.61 7.98 -3.39
C LYS A 240 31.63 8.56 -2.43
#